data_AF-A0A4R3JXH3-F1
#
_entry.id   AF-A0A4R3JXH3-F1
#
_cell.length_a   1.000
_cell.length_b   1.000
_cell.length_c   1.000
_cell.angle_alpha   90.00
_cell.angle_beta   90.00
_cell.angle_gamma   90.00
#
_symmetry.space_group_name_H-M   'P 1'
#
loop_
_entity.id
_entity.type
_entity.pdbx_description
1 polymer ?
#
loop_
_entity_poly.entity_id
_entity_poly.type
_entity_poly.pdbx_seq_one_letter_code
_entity_poly.pdbx_strand_id
1 'polypeptide(L)'
;MKHTLAYTLLFAGALGVVATAQADPRTRTMAANCSYCHGPDGKSRGAIPSLAGLEKDYFVQQMKDFKSGTRPSVVMQKHALGYTDEEIEQLAAWFAAVK
;
A
#
# COMPACT_ATOMS: atom_id res chain seq x y z
N MET A 1 -63.79 23.04 -2.43
CA MET A 1 -63.08 22.47 -3.59
C MET A 1 -61.61 22.82 -3.48
N LYS A 2 -60.75 21.79 -3.37
CA LYS A 2 -59.30 21.78 -3.62
C LYS A 2 -58.43 22.36 -2.50
N HIS A 3 -58.12 21.47 -1.55
CA HIS A 3 -56.93 21.52 -0.71
C HIS A 3 -55.68 21.45 -1.59
N THR A 4 -54.71 22.32 -1.36
CA THR A 4 -53.33 22.11 -1.83
C THR A 4 -52.39 22.37 -0.67
N LEU A 5 -52.09 21.26 0.02
CA LEU A 5 -51.08 21.11 1.04
C LEU A 5 -49.71 21.44 0.43
N ALA A 6 -49.01 22.41 1.04
CA ALA A 6 -47.60 22.66 0.76
C ALA A 6 -46.79 21.49 1.31
N TYR A 7 -46.39 20.58 0.43
CA TYR A 7 -45.41 19.52 0.73
C TYR A 7 -44.01 20.15 0.69
N THR A 8 -43.53 20.55 1.87
CA THR A 8 -42.11 20.85 2.09
C THR A 8 -41.33 19.54 1.93
N LEU A 9 -40.73 19.35 0.76
CA LEU A 9 -39.77 18.28 0.49
C LEU A 9 -38.51 18.54 1.34
N LEU A 10 -38.42 17.85 2.47
CA LEU A 10 -37.19 17.66 3.23
C LEU A 10 -36.20 16.86 2.37
N PHE A 11 -35.29 17.55 1.69
CA PHE A 11 -34.14 16.93 1.06
C PHE A 11 -33.12 16.58 2.15
N ALA A 12 -33.27 15.41 2.76
CA ALA A 12 -32.26 14.80 3.62
C ALA A 12 -31.10 14.30 2.73
N GLY A 13 -30.18 15.20 2.40
CA GLY A 13 -28.94 14.85 1.71
C GLY A 13 -28.06 14.02 2.63
N ALA A 14 -28.09 12.71 2.47
CA ALA A 14 -27.10 11.81 3.06
C ALA A 14 -25.74 12.09 2.42
N LEU A 15 -24.92 12.91 3.08
CA LEU A 15 -23.50 13.04 2.79
C LEU A 15 -22.83 11.71 3.17
N GLY A 16 -22.85 10.77 2.23
CA GLY A 16 -22.02 9.57 2.29
C GLY A 16 -20.56 10.02 2.21
N VAL A 17 -19.84 9.91 3.33
CA VAL A 17 -18.38 10.07 3.35
C VAL A 17 -17.81 8.91 2.55
N VAL A 18 -17.46 9.16 1.28
CA VAL A 18 -16.64 8.23 0.52
C VAL A 18 -15.25 8.29 1.14
N ALA A 19 -14.92 7.32 1.98
CA ALA A 19 -13.57 7.14 2.49
C ALA A 19 -12.66 6.82 1.30
N THR A 20 -12.03 7.85 0.75
CA THR A 20 -10.94 7.65 -0.20
C THR A 20 -9.81 6.96 0.55
N ALA A 21 -9.42 5.76 0.11
CA ALA A 21 -8.24 5.06 0.61
C ALA A 21 -6.99 5.86 0.21
N GLN A 22 -6.73 6.94 0.95
CA GLN A 22 -5.47 7.67 0.86
C GLN A 22 -4.40 6.73 1.41
N ALA A 23 -3.31 6.51 0.67
CA ALA A 23 -2.19 5.73 1.17
C ALA A 23 -1.75 6.30 2.54
N ASP A 24 -1.56 5.42 3.54
CA ASP A 24 -1.08 5.82 4.87
C ASP A 24 0.17 6.69 4.69
N PRO A 25 0.22 7.93 5.24
CA PRO A 25 1.42 8.77 5.19
C PRO A 25 2.70 8.03 5.64
N ARG A 26 2.56 7.02 6.51
CA ARG A 26 3.67 6.17 6.94
C ARG A 26 4.17 5.23 5.86
N THR A 27 3.36 4.81 4.89
CA THR A 27 3.78 3.96 3.76
C THR A 27 4.92 4.59 2.98
N ARG A 28 4.87 5.91 2.75
CA ARG A 28 5.96 6.65 2.09
C ARG A 28 7.28 6.53 2.86
N THR A 29 7.23 6.70 4.19
CA THR A 29 8.41 6.60 5.05
C THR A 29 8.97 5.18 5.05
N MET A 30 8.10 4.16 5.13
CA MET A 30 8.53 2.76 5.04
C MET A 30 9.19 2.47 3.69
N ALA A 31 8.60 2.92 2.57
CA ALA A 31 9.16 2.73 1.23
C ALA A 31 10.51 3.46 1.03
N ALA A 32 10.70 4.60 1.69
CA ALA A 32 11.99 5.29 1.70
C ALA A 32 13.10 4.44 2.33
N ASN A 33 12.80 3.67 3.38
CA ASN A 33 13.77 2.74 3.99
C ASN A 33 14.21 1.66 3.01
N CYS A 34 13.28 1.13 2.18
CA CYS A 34 13.61 0.13 1.15
C CYS A 34 14.53 0.72 0.08
N SER A 35 14.32 2.00 -0.27
CA SER A 35 15.04 2.70 -1.33
C SER A 35 16.54 2.88 -1.04
N TYR A 36 16.95 2.78 0.23
CA TYR A 36 18.37 2.82 0.61
C TYR A 36 19.18 1.70 -0.06
N CYS A 37 18.61 0.50 -0.18
CA CYS A 37 19.24 -0.66 -0.81
C CYS A 37 18.72 -0.89 -2.22
N HIS A 38 17.43 -0.71 -2.45
CA HIS A 38 16.76 -1.02 -3.72
C HIS A 38 16.76 0.14 -4.72
N GLY A 39 17.50 1.21 -4.42
CA GLY A 39 17.62 2.41 -5.25
C GLY A 39 16.46 3.40 -5.07
N PRO A 40 16.61 4.64 -5.59
CA PRO A 40 15.57 5.65 -5.54
C PRO A 40 14.26 5.13 -6.14
N ASP A 41 13.14 5.31 -5.43
CA ASP A 41 11.82 4.77 -5.77
C ASP A 41 11.78 3.24 -5.97
N GLY A 42 12.77 2.50 -5.43
CA GLY A 42 12.91 1.07 -5.69
C GLY A 42 13.47 0.74 -7.08
N LYS A 43 14.07 1.70 -7.79
CA LYS A 43 14.73 1.51 -9.09
C LYS A 43 16.22 1.26 -8.89
N SER A 44 16.57 0.01 -8.67
CA SER A 44 17.97 -0.37 -8.47
C SER A 44 18.77 -0.22 -9.76
N ARG A 45 20.07 0.05 -9.60
CA ARG A 45 21.06 0.15 -10.69
C ARG A 45 22.18 -0.90 -10.59
N GLY A 46 22.08 -1.83 -9.64
CA GLY A 46 23.15 -2.79 -9.33
C GLY A 46 22.64 -4.20 -9.10
N ALA A 47 23.37 -4.97 -8.28
CA ALA A 47 23.06 -6.37 -8.01
C ALA A 47 21.82 -6.60 -7.14
N ILE A 48 21.39 -5.57 -6.39
CA ILE A 48 20.15 -5.63 -5.60
C ILE A 48 18.96 -5.51 -6.57
N PRO A 49 17.92 -6.34 -6.48
CA PRO A 49 16.80 -6.29 -7.41
C PRO A 49 15.97 -5.01 -7.24
N SER A 50 15.41 -4.53 -8.34
CA SER A 50 14.42 -3.44 -8.32
C SER A 50 13.09 -3.91 -7.68
N LEU A 51 12.44 -2.99 -6.98
CA LEU A 51 11.10 -3.16 -6.42
C LEU A 51 10.04 -2.44 -7.26
N ALA A 52 10.42 -1.36 -7.94
CA ALA A 52 9.52 -0.59 -8.79
C ALA A 52 8.85 -1.49 -9.84
N GLY A 53 7.52 -1.42 -9.92
CA GLY A 53 6.71 -2.14 -10.89
C GLY A 53 6.54 -3.63 -10.59
N LEU A 54 6.97 -4.12 -9.43
CA LEU A 54 6.66 -5.49 -9.02
C LEU A 54 5.15 -5.65 -8.81
N GLU A 55 4.60 -6.77 -9.29
CA GLU A 55 3.23 -7.16 -9.01
C GLU A 55 3.01 -7.29 -7.49
N LYS A 56 1.86 -6.83 -7.01
CA LYS A 56 1.58 -6.75 -5.57
C LYS A 56 1.69 -8.11 -4.89
N ASP A 57 1.00 -9.11 -5.44
CA ASP A 57 0.96 -10.46 -4.89
C ASP A 57 2.36 -11.09 -4.85
N TYR A 58 3.18 -10.80 -5.86
CA TYR A 58 4.56 -11.25 -5.88
C TYR A 58 5.36 -10.61 -4.73
N PHE A 59 5.30 -9.28 -4.57
CA PHE A 59 5.99 -8.59 -3.48
C PHE A 59 5.58 -9.15 -2.11
N VAL A 60 4.28 -9.30 -1.88
CA VAL A 60 3.73 -9.85 -0.63
C VAL A 60 4.26 -11.26 -0.38
N GLN A 61 4.19 -12.13 -1.39
CA GLN A 61 4.69 -13.50 -1.26
C GLN A 61 6.18 -13.52 -0.93
N GLN A 62 7.00 -12.72 -1.61
CA GLN A 62 8.43 -12.67 -1.34
C GLN A 62 8.73 -12.19 0.08
N MET A 63 8.02 -11.17 0.57
CA MET A 63 8.19 -10.70 1.94
C MET A 63 7.75 -11.74 2.97
N LYS A 64 6.65 -12.47 2.73
CA LYS A 64 6.20 -13.58 3.59
C LYS A 64 7.23 -14.72 3.61
N ASP A 65 7.79 -15.08 2.45
CA ASP A 65 8.80 -16.14 2.36
C ASP A 65 10.11 -15.75 3.05
N PHE A 66 10.51 -14.48 2.99
CA PHE A 66 11.64 -13.97 3.77
C PHE A 66 11.34 -14.00 5.27
N LYS A 67 10.14 -13.59 5.67
CA LYS A 67 9.71 -13.53 7.07
C LYS A 67 9.65 -14.92 7.72
N SER A 68 9.13 -15.92 6.99
CA SER A 68 9.09 -17.32 7.44
C SER A 68 10.45 -18.03 7.38
N GLY A 69 11.40 -17.49 6.61
CA GLY A 69 12.67 -18.13 6.31
C GLY A 69 12.59 -19.18 5.20
N THR A 70 11.43 -19.36 4.55
CA THR A 70 11.26 -20.23 3.38
C THR A 70 12.17 -19.79 2.24
N ARG A 71 12.34 -18.48 2.07
CA ARG A 71 13.30 -17.89 1.11
C ARG A 71 14.58 -17.47 1.85
N PRO A 72 15.73 -18.10 1.57
CA PRO A 72 17.00 -17.69 2.12
C PRO A 72 17.36 -16.26 1.69
N SER A 73 17.98 -15.49 2.59
CA SER A 73 18.47 -14.16 2.28
C SER A 73 19.64 -13.76 3.17
N VAL A 74 20.49 -12.86 2.69
CA VAL A 74 21.59 -12.31 3.50
C VAL A 74 21.05 -11.31 4.53
N VAL A 75 20.09 -10.48 4.14
CA VAL A 75 19.58 -9.37 4.97
C VAL A 75 18.06 -9.26 5.02
N MET A 76 17.35 -9.74 4.00
CA MET A 76 15.91 -9.42 3.84
C MET A 76 15.03 -10.06 4.90
N GLN A 77 15.39 -11.23 5.44
CA GLN A 77 14.64 -11.85 6.54
C GLN A 77 14.55 -10.93 7.76
N LYS A 78 15.67 -10.31 8.16
CA LYS A 78 15.70 -9.37 9.29
C LYS A 78 14.81 -8.15 9.05
N HIS A 79 14.76 -7.67 7.82
CA HIS A 79 13.90 -6.54 7.46
C HIS A 79 12.43 -6.94 7.40
N ALA A 80 12.11 -8.11 6.84
CA ALA A 80 10.74 -8.62 6.72
C ALA A 80 10.08 -8.88 8.08
N LEU A 81 10.87 -9.29 9.08
CA LEU A 81 10.40 -9.43 10.47
C LEU A 81 9.97 -8.10 11.11
N GLY A 82 10.46 -6.96 10.61
CA GLY A 82 10.14 -5.63 11.14
C GLY A 82 8.82 -5.05 10.63
N TYR A 83 8.14 -5.71 9.70
CA TYR A 83 6.88 -5.24 9.13
C TYR A 83 5.74 -6.21 9.43
N THR A 84 4.58 -5.66 9.76
CA THR A 84 3.32 -6.38 9.83
C THR A 84 2.85 -6.77 8.43
N ASP A 85 1.91 -7.72 8.35
CA ASP A 85 1.39 -8.18 7.07
C ASP A 85 0.62 -7.06 6.35
N GLU A 86 -0.10 -6.21 7.10
CA GLU A 86 -0.77 -5.01 6.59
C GLU A 86 0.24 -4.02 5.98
N GLU A 87 1.37 -3.76 6.64
CA GLU A 87 2.42 -2.87 6.13
C GLU A 87 3.10 -3.46 4.88
N ILE A 88 3.26 -4.78 4.81
CA ILE A 88 3.75 -5.46 3.61
C ILE A 88 2.80 -5.24 2.43
N GLU A 89 1.48 -5.35 2.63
CA GLU A 89 0.48 -5.06 1.60
C GLU A 89 0.52 -3.59 1.14
N GLN A 90 0.70 -2.66 2.08
CA GLN A 90 0.85 -1.24 1.75
C GLN A 90 2.12 -0.98 0.92
N LEU A 91 3.25 -1.59 1.28
CA LEU A 91 4.51 -1.50 0.54
C LEU A 91 4.39 -2.14 -0.86
N ALA A 92 3.71 -3.29 -0.96
CA ALA A 92 3.42 -3.93 -2.23
C ALA A 92 2.61 -3.00 -3.14
N ALA A 93 1.55 -2.39 -2.60
CA ALA A 93 0.74 -1.44 -3.33
C ALA A 93 1.53 -0.20 -3.77
N TRP A 94 2.43 0.29 -2.92
CA TRP A 94 3.32 1.41 -3.23
C TRP A 94 4.24 1.09 -4.40
N PHE A 95 5.02 0.02 -4.32
CA PHE A 95 6.02 -0.30 -5.35
C PHE A 95 5.41 -0.74 -6.67
N ALA A 96 4.24 -1.39 -6.66
CA ALA A 96 3.49 -1.70 -7.88
C ALA A 96 3.03 -0.45 -8.63
N ALA A 97 2.79 0.66 -7.92
CA ALA A 97 2.39 1.93 -8.54
C ALA A 97 3.57 2.72 -9.14
N VAL A 98 4.81 2.39 -8.77
CA VAL A 98 6.01 3.02 -9.31
C VAL A 98 6.36 2.39 -10.66
N LYS A 99 6.50 3.22 -11.70
CA LYS A 99 6.99 2.82 -13.04
C LYS A 99 8.41 3.33 -13.27
#